data_AF-A0A2M9WCU7-F1
#
_entry.id   AF-A0A2M9WCU7-F1
#
_cell.length_a   1.000
_cell.length_b   1.000
_cell.length_c   1.000
_cell.angle_alpha   90.00
_cell.angle_beta   90.00
_cell.angle_gamma   90.00
#
_symmetry.space_group_name_H-M   'P 1'
#
loop_
_entity.id
_entity.type
_entity.pdbx_description
1 polymer ?
#
loop_
_entity_poly.entity_id
_entity_poly.type
_entity_poly.pdbx_seq_one_letter_code
_entity_poly.pdbx_strand_id
1 'polypeptide(L)' 'MSEHNTIMLDNALFGIESLLVASMELDHTDEGEHETAIELLDMVLKRCRKLRNSIDEGVSHA' A
#
# COMPACT_ATOMS: atom_id res chain seq x y z
N MET A 1 -9.56 20.32 0.74
CA MET A 1 -8.49 19.59 0.02
C MET A 1 -8.68 19.83 -1.47
N SER A 2 -7.61 20.04 -2.24
CA SER A 2 -7.74 20.21 -3.70
C SER A 2 -8.10 18.87 -4.36
N GLU A 3 -8.79 18.92 -5.50
CA GLU A 3 -9.16 17.76 -6.31
C GLU A 3 -7.94 16.88 -6.67
N HIS A 4 -6.79 17.53 -6.89
CA HIS A 4 -5.49 16.88 -7.10
C HIS A 4 -5.06 15.98 -5.93
N ASN A 5 -5.28 16.40 -4.68
CA ASN A 5 -4.91 15.60 -3.51
C ASN A 5 -5.80 14.37 -3.35
N THR A 6 -7.05 14.42 -3.84
CA THR A 6 -7.98 13.29 -3.80
C THR A 6 -7.57 12.22 -4.80
N ILE A 7 -7.24 12.63 -6.04
CA ILE A 7 -6.75 11.73 -7.09
C ILE A 7 -5.44 11.02 -6.67
N MET A 8 -4.54 11.75 -6.00
CA MET A 8 -3.28 11.17 -5.49
C MET A 8 -3.52 10.12 -4.40
N LEU A 9 -4.49 10.35 -3.50
CA LEU A 9 -4.86 9.41 -2.45
C LEU A 9 -5.50 8.14 -3.04
N ASP A 10 -6.44 8.29 -3.96
CA ASP A 10 -7.13 7.16 -4.60
C ASP A 10 -6.14 6.25 -5.33
N ASN A 11 -5.20 6.84 -6.08
CA ASN A 11 -4.14 6.08 -6.76
C ASN A 11 -3.22 5.34 -5.77
N ALA A 12 -2.88 5.97 -4.63
CA ALA A 12 -2.05 5.35 -3.61
C ALA A 12 -2.76 4.15 -2.95
N LEU A 13 -4.06 4.29 -2.66
CA LEU A 13 -4.89 3.23 -2.10
C LEU A 13 -5.07 2.06 -3.08
N PHE A 14 -5.36 2.35 -4.35
CA PHE A 14 -5.46 1.34 -5.41
C PHE A 14 -4.16 0.52 -5.56
N GLY A 15 -3.02 1.20 -5.53
CA GLY A 15 -1.72 0.54 -5.59
C GLY A 15 -1.37 -0.30 -4.35
N ILE A 16 -1.98 -0.02 -3.18
CA ILE A 16 -1.86 -0.85 -1.98
C ILE A 16 -2.77 -2.07 -2.10
N GLU A 17 -4.03 -1.86 -2.49
CA GLU A 17 -5.02 -2.93 -2.71
C GLU A 17 -4.51 -3.96 -3.71
N SER A 18 -3.95 -3.51 -4.83
CA SER A 18 -3.42 -4.40 -5.88
C SER A 18 -2.32 -5.34 -5.36
N LEU A 19 -1.40 -4.84 -4.53
CA LEU A 19 -0.33 -5.65 -3.93
C LEU A 19 -0.88 -6.62 -2.89
N LEU A 20 -1.89 -6.20 -2.12
CA LEU A 20 -2.54 -7.04 -1.12
C LEU A 20 -3.29 -8.20 -1.78
N VAL A 21 -4.08 -7.93 -2.82
CA VAL A 21 -4.78 -8.95 -3.60
C VAL A 21 -3.77 -9.94 -4.20
N ALA A 22 -2.72 -9.43 -4.85
CA ALA A 22 -1.67 -10.29 -5.41
C ALA A 22 -1.02 -11.19 -4.35
N SER A 23 -0.77 -10.69 -3.14
CA SER A 23 -0.21 -11.50 -2.04
C SER A 23 -1.15 -12.62 -1.58
N MET A 24 -2.46 -12.43 -1.67
CA MET A 24 -3.47 -13.41 -1.24
C MET A 24 -3.75 -14.48 -2.29
N GLU A 25 -3.42 -14.22 -3.57
CA GLU A 25 -3.65 -15.14 -4.67
C GLU A 25 -2.51 -16.16 -4.86
N LEU A 26 -1.36 -15.93 -4.22
CA LEU A 26 -0.19 -16.82 -4.28
C LEU A 26 -0.40 -18.12 -3.49
N ASP A 27 0.18 -19.22 -3.97
CA ASP A 27 0.18 -20.51 -3.27
C ASP A 27 1.19 -20.49 -2.12
N HIS A 28 0.69 -20.37 -0.89
CA HIS A 28 1.53 -20.35 0.30
C HIS A 28 2.13 -21.71 0.70
N THR A 29 1.80 -22.78 -0.03
CA THR A 29 2.44 -24.09 0.15
C THR A 29 3.70 -24.25 -0.70
N ASP A 30 3.86 -23.43 -1.75
CA ASP A 30 5.12 -23.28 -2.47
C ASP A 30 6.03 -22.27 -1.75
N GLU A 31 7.28 -22.66 -1.50
CA GLU A 31 8.22 -21.86 -0.71
C GLU A 31 8.56 -20.53 -1.39
N GLY A 32 8.70 -20.51 -2.72
CA GLY A 32 9.04 -19.30 -3.47
C GLY A 32 7.86 -18.32 -3.56
N GLU A 33 6.66 -18.83 -3.82
CA GLU A 33 5.44 -18.02 -3.79
C GLU A 33 5.11 -17.53 -2.37
N HIS A 34 5.39 -18.33 -1.34
CA HIS A 34 5.27 -17.91 0.05
C HIS A 34 6.20 -16.75 0.40
N GLU A 35 7.49 -16.83 0.04
CA GLU A 35 8.45 -15.73 0.23
C GLU A 35 7.99 -14.48 -0.52
N THR A 36 7.54 -14.64 -1.76
CA THR A 36 7.01 -13.53 -2.58
C THR A 36 5.80 -12.86 -1.92
N ALA A 37 4.87 -13.64 -1.38
CA ALA A 37 3.71 -13.11 -0.66
C ALA A 37 4.14 -12.27 0.55
N ILE A 38 5.14 -12.72 1.32
CA ILE A 38 5.69 -11.96 2.45
C ILE A 38 6.30 -10.64 1.97
N GLU A 39 7.08 -10.65 0.89
CA GLU A 39 7.68 -9.43 0.33
C GLU A 39 6.62 -8.40 -0.11
N LEU A 40 5.54 -8.87 -0.75
CA LEU A 40 4.42 -8.02 -1.15
C LEU A 40 3.72 -7.38 0.06
N LEU A 41 3.50 -8.16 1.12
CA LEU A 41 2.92 -7.66 2.38
C LEU A 41 3.84 -6.61 3.04
N ASP A 42 5.15 -6.81 3.02
CA ASP A 42 6.12 -5.84 3.52
C ASP A 42 6.10 -4.53 2.70
N MET A 43 5.93 -4.63 1.38
CA MET A 43 5.76 -3.46 0.51
C MET A 43 4.46 -2.70 0.83
N VAL A 44 3.35 -3.42 1.05
CA VAL A 44 2.07 -2.84 1.48
C VAL A 44 2.25 -2.06 2.77
N LEU A 45 2.85 -2.67 3.79
CA LEU A 45 3.09 -2.01 5.09
C LEU A 45 3.95 -0.75 4.95
N LYS A 46 5.01 -0.80 4.15
CA LYS A 46 5.85 0.38 3.86
C LYS A 46 5.05 1.50 3.18
N ARG A 47 4.17 1.17 2.23
CA ARG A 47 3.33 2.17 1.54
C ARG A 47 2.28 2.78 2.47
N CYS A 48 1.61 1.97 3.29
CA CYS A 48 0.67 2.46 4.31
C CYS A 48 1.33 3.45 5.27
N ARG A 49 2.55 3.15 5.75
CA ARG A 49 3.30 4.05 6.63
C ARG A 49 3.64 5.38 5.96
N LYS A 50 4.08 5.34 4.70
CA LYS A 50 4.34 6.57 3.92
C LYS A 50 3.06 7.39 3.74
N LEU A 51 1.97 6.74 3.37
CA LEU A 51 0.68 7.41 3.17
C LEU A 51 0.19 8.08 4.46
N ARG A 52 0.25 7.37 5.59
CA ARG A 52 -0.09 7.93 6.90
C ARG A 52 0.75 9.16 7.21
N ASN A 53 2.08 9.08 7.05
CA ASN A 53 2.97 10.22 7.31
C ASN A 53 2.62 11.42 6.42
N SER A 54 2.32 11.20 5.14
CA SER A 54 1.89 12.28 4.24
C SER A 54 0.55 12.92 4.65
N ILE A 55 -0.37 12.14 5.21
CA ILE A 55 -1.63 12.65 5.76
C ILE A 55 -1.34 13.46 7.03
N ASP A 56 -0.53 12.94 7.96
CA ASP A 56 -0.18 13.60 9.22
C ASP A 56 0.54 14.94 8.97
N GLU A 57 1.49 14.97 8.03
CA GLU A 57 2.19 16.20 7.60
C GLU A 57 1.22 17.21 6.95
N GLY A 58 0.26 16.72 6.16
CA GLY A 58 -0.80 17.54 5.58
C GLY A 58 -1.76 18.14 6.62
N VAL A 59 -1.95 17.50 7.76
CA VAL A 59 -2.75 17.99 8.90
C VAL A 59 -1.93 18.94 9.79
N SER A 60 -0.63 18.73 9.93
CA SER A 60 0.24 19.58 10.76
C SER A 60 0.53 20.96 10.16
N HIS A 61 0.28 21.16 8.86
CA HIS A 61 0.41 22.43 8.16
C HIS A 61 -0.92 23.12 7.83
N ALA A 62 -2.04 22.59 8.33
CA ALA A 62 -3.40 23.11 8.11
C ALA A 62 -3.91 23.93 9.31
#